data_AF-A0AB36S0S6-F1
#
_entry.id   AF-A0AB36S0S6-F1
#
_cell.length_a   1.000
_cell.length_b   1.000
_cell.length_c   1.000
_cell.angle_alpha   90.00
_cell.angle_beta   90.00
_cell.angle_gamma   90.00
#
_symmetry.space_group_name_H-M   'P 1'
#
loop_
_entity.id
_entity.type
_entity.pdbx_description
1 polymer ?
#
loop_
_entity_poly.entity_id
_entity_poly.type
_entity_poly.pdbx_seq_one_letter_code
_entity_poly.pdbx_strand_id
1 'polypeptide(L)'
;MESDIDHLHLMVQYIPRMSISSIISKIKQITTYRVWHDKRFIPLLQKHFWKEKTFWTDGFFVCSIGEANPETIKAYIENQG
;
A
#
# COMPACT_ATOMS: atom_id res chain seq x y z
N MET A 1 -6.22 -0.14 9.47
CA MET A 1 -6.65 0.07 8.07
C MET A 1 -7.90 0.89 8.14
N GLU A 2 -7.89 2.02 7.48
CA GLU A 2 -9.05 2.91 7.38
C GLU A 2 -9.41 3.02 5.90
N SER A 3 -10.70 2.99 5.59
CA SER A 3 -11.20 3.06 4.22
C SER A 3 -12.22 4.18 4.14
N ASP A 4 -12.13 4.98 3.08
CA ASP A 4 -13.16 5.93 2.68
C ASP A 4 -13.89 5.41 1.43
N ILE A 5 -14.77 6.22 0.86
CA ILE A 5 -15.58 5.88 -0.31
C ILE A 5 -14.70 5.54 -1.52
N ASP A 6 -13.58 6.26 -1.72
CA ASP A 6 -12.77 6.20 -2.94
C ASP A 6 -11.27 5.93 -2.71
N HIS A 7 -10.81 5.78 -1.46
CA HIS A 7 -9.41 5.50 -1.14
C HIS A 7 -9.21 4.70 0.15
N LEU A 8 -8.00 4.16 0.33
CA LEU A 8 -7.63 3.31 1.46
C LEU A 8 -6.37 3.83 2.15
N HIS A 9 -6.39 3.93 3.47
CA HIS A 9 -5.25 4.24 4.32
C HIS A 9 -4.72 2.97 5.00
N LEU A 10 -3.44 2.69 4.76
CA LEU A 10 -2.73 1.53 5.31
C LEU A 10 -1.54 1.98 6.15
N MET A 11 -1.48 1.52 7.40
CA MET A 11 -0.26 1.56 8.19
C MET A 11 0.51 0.26 7.93
N VAL A 12 1.73 0.39 7.38
CA VAL A 12 2.52 -0.76 6.93
C VAL A 12 3.87 -0.76 7.63
N GLN A 13 4.16 -1.84 8.34
CA GLN A 13 5.52 -2.15 8.78
C GLN A 13 6.15 -3.09 7.76
N TYR A 14 7.35 -2.78 7.29
CA TYR A 14 8.05 -3.56 6.28
C TYR A 14 9.57 -3.54 6.48
N ILE A 15 10.27 -4.48 5.85
CA ILE A 15 11.72 -4.57 5.91
C ILE A 15 12.32 -3.40 5.09
N PRO A 16 13.18 -2.53 5.66
CA PRO A 16 13.65 -1.31 4.97
C PRO A 16 14.37 -1.55 3.64
N ARG A 17 14.95 -2.76 3.44
CA ARG A 17 15.59 -3.15 2.18
C ARG A 17 14.61 -3.34 1.02
N MET A 18 13.31 -3.50 1.32
CA MET A 18 12.28 -3.62 0.29
C MET A 18 11.84 -2.24 -0.19
N SER A 19 11.64 -2.10 -1.50
CA SER A 19 11.08 -0.88 -2.05
C SER A 19 9.59 -0.75 -1.69
N ILE A 20 9.20 0.39 -1.14
CA ILE A 20 7.80 0.69 -0.83
C ILE A 20 6.94 0.69 -2.10
N SER A 21 7.46 1.16 -3.24
CA SER A 21 6.71 1.14 -4.50
C SER A 21 6.42 -0.28 -4.97
N SER A 22 7.35 -1.21 -4.75
CA SER A 22 7.15 -2.64 -5.07
C SER A 22 6.09 -3.28 -4.17
N ILE A 23 6.08 -2.93 -2.88
CA ILE A 23 5.06 -3.40 -1.92
C ILE A 23 3.68 -2.88 -2.35
N ILE A 24 3.53 -1.58 -2.62
CA ILE A 24 2.25 -0.99 -3.01
C ILE A 24 1.78 -1.53 -4.38
N SER A 25 2.69 -1.70 -5.34
CA SER A 25 2.37 -2.33 -6.63
C SER A 25 1.80 -3.74 -6.43
N LYS A 26 2.42 -4.55 -5.57
CA LYS A 26 1.95 -5.91 -5.26
C LYS A 26 0.58 -5.90 -4.60
N ILE A 27 0.34 -5.01 -3.65
CA ILE A 27 -0.96 -4.84 -2.98
C ILE A 27 -2.04 -4.48 -4.02
N LYS A 28 -1.79 -3.46 -4.84
CA LYS A 28 -2.73 -2.99 -5.88
C LYS A 28 -3.03 -4.10 -6.89
N GLN A 29 -2.03 -4.85 -7.32
CA GLN A 29 -2.20 -5.97 -8.26
C GLN A 29 -3.05 -7.10 -7.65
N ILE A 30 -2.70 -7.58 -6.45
CA ILE A 30 -3.41 -8.69 -5.80
C ILE A 30 -4.87 -8.31 -5.51
N THR A 31 -5.10 -7.10 -5.02
CA THR A 31 -6.46 -6.63 -4.70
C THR A 31 -7.29 -6.41 -5.96
N THR A 32 -6.72 -5.82 -7.01
CA THR A 32 -7.39 -5.71 -8.33
C THR A 32 -7.78 -7.10 -8.84
N TYR A 33 -6.86 -8.06 -8.82
CA TYR A 33 -7.15 -9.43 -9.22
C TYR A 33 -8.32 -10.02 -8.43
N ARG A 34 -8.29 -9.92 -7.10
CA ARG A 34 -9.34 -10.47 -6.22
C ARG A 34 -10.70 -9.85 -6.49
N VAL A 35 -10.77 -8.52 -6.61
CA VAL A 35 -12.02 -7.78 -6.85
C VAL A 35 -12.61 -8.15 -8.21
N TRP A 36 -11.79 -8.28 -9.26
CA TRP A 36 -12.25 -8.72 -10.58
C TRP A 36 -12.64 -10.20 -10.66
N HIS A 37 -12.22 -11.04 -9.72
CA HIS A 37 -12.60 -12.46 -9.64
C HIS A 37 -13.79 -12.72 -8.70
N ASP A 38 -14.25 -11.69 -8.00
CA ASP A 38 -15.42 -11.77 -7.14
C ASP A 38 -16.70 -11.50 -7.93
N LYS A 39 -17.53 -12.53 -8.10
CA LYS A 39 -18.78 -12.47 -8.87
C LYS A 39 -19.73 -11.37 -8.40
N ARG A 40 -19.64 -10.94 -7.13
CA ARG A 40 -20.46 -9.87 -6.57
C ARG A 40 -20.16 -8.50 -7.19
N PHE A 41 -18.91 -8.26 -7.59
CA PHE A 41 -18.46 -6.95 -8.08
C PHE A 41 -18.37 -6.89 -9.61
N ILE A 42 -18.28 -8.03 -10.31
CA ILE A 42 -18.14 -8.08 -11.77
C ILE A 42 -19.14 -7.16 -12.51
N PRO A 43 -20.46 -7.16 -12.23
CA PRO A 43 -21.38 -6.30 -12.97
C PRO A 43 -21.08 -4.80 -12.83
N LEU A 44 -20.70 -4.37 -11.62
CA LEU A 44 -20.33 -2.99 -11.34
C LEU A 44 -19.00 -2.63 -12.03
N LEU A 45 -18.01 -3.51 -11.92
CA LEU A 45 -16.69 -3.28 -12.49
C LEU A 45 -16.73 -3.22 -14.02
N GLN A 46 -17.47 -4.13 -14.66
CA GLN A 46 -17.66 -4.11 -16.11
C GLN A 46 -18.44 -2.88 -16.58
N LYS A 47 -19.29 -2.28 -15.74
CA LYS A 47 -19.99 -1.04 -16.09
C LYS A 47 -19.07 0.18 -16.03
N HIS A 48 -18.24 0.28 -15.00
CA HIS A 48 -17.46 1.49 -14.72
C HIS A 48 -16.00 1.43 -15.22
N PHE A 49 -15.41 0.25 -15.31
CA PHE A 49 -14.01 -0.01 -15.69
C PHE A 49 -13.94 -0.94 -16.92
N TRP A 50 -14.81 -0.71 -17.91
CA TRP A 50 -14.92 -1.59 -19.09
C TRP A 50 -13.70 -1.56 -20.03
N LYS A 51 -12.97 -0.44 -20.05
CA LYS A 51 -11.83 -0.24 -20.96
C LYS A 51 -10.62 -1.07 -20.54
N GLU A 52 -10.33 -1.11 -19.25
CA GLU A 52 -9.16 -1.77 -18.67
C GLU A 52 -9.55 -2.45 -17.36
N LYS A 53 -9.01 -3.64 -17.10
CA LYS A 53 -9.25 -4.36 -15.83
C LYS A 53 -8.42 -3.77 -14.69
N THR A 54 -8.70 -2.51 -14.36
CA THR A 54 -8.09 -1.77 -13.27
C THR A 54 -9.07 -1.62 -12.11
N PHE A 55 -8.57 -1.19 -10.97
CA PHE A 55 -9.39 -0.89 -9.79
C PHE A 55 -8.82 0.31 -9.04
N TRP A 56 -7.49 0.41 -9.00
CA TRP A 56 -6.77 1.56 -8.49
C TRP A 56 -6.32 2.49 -9.62
N THR A 57 -6.15 3.78 -9.30
CA THR A 57 -5.39 4.72 -10.13
C THR A 57 -3.91 4.33 -10.15
N ASP A 58 -3.09 4.92 -11.02
CA ASP A 58 -1.65 4.62 -11.07
C ASP A 58 -0.91 5.15 -9.83
N GLY A 59 -1.37 6.28 -9.29
CA GLY A 59 -0.77 6.95 -8.13
C GLY A 59 -0.96 6.22 -6.81
N PHE A 60 -0.15 6.63 -5.83
CA PHE A 60 -0.31 6.28 -4.41
C PHE A 60 0.44 7.33 -3.57
N PHE A 61 0.04 7.50 -2.31
CA PHE A 61 0.72 8.37 -1.35
C PHE A 61 1.39 7.53 -0.26
N VAL A 62 2.58 7.95 0.17
CA VAL A 62 3.32 7.32 1.27
C VAL A 62 3.97 8.40 2.12
N CYS A 63 3.87 8.25 3.42
CA CYS A 63 4.61 9.03 4.40
C CYS A 63 5.13 8.11 5.48
N SER A 64 6.38 8.32 5.92
CA SER A 64 6.89 7.67 7.13
C SER A 64 6.27 8.31 8.36
N ILE A 65 5.90 7.50 9.33
CA ILE A 65 5.41 7.95 10.63
C ILE A 65 6.39 7.50 11.73
N GLY A 66 6.51 8.30 12.78
CA GLY A 66 7.38 8.03 13.92
C GLY A 66 8.50 9.05 14.07
N GLU A 67 8.82 9.39 15.31
CA GLU A 67 9.97 10.21 15.66
C GLU A 67 11.18 9.31 15.89
N ALA A 68 12.35 9.74 15.43
CA ALA A 68 13.58 9.05 15.75
C ALA A 68 13.98 9.40 17.19
N ASN A 69 13.92 8.41 18.08
CA ASN A 69 14.33 8.58 19.47
C ASN A 69 15.86 8.85 19.53
N PRO A 70 16.30 10.02 20.05
CA PRO A 70 17.72 10.38 20.08
C PRO A 70 18.59 9.39 20.86
N GLU A 71 18.06 8.81 21.94
CA GLU A 71 18.75 7.81 22.75
C GLU A 71 18.99 6.52 21.96
N THR A 72 18.04 6.13 21.11
CA THR A 72 18.13 4.96 20.23
C THR A 72 19.18 5.19 19.14
N ILE A 73 19.22 6.39 18.55
CA ILE A 73 20.26 6.76 17.58
C ILE A 73 21.65 6.76 18.26
N LYS A 74 21.75 7.36 19.45
CA LYS A 74 23.01 7.41 20.21
C LYS A 74 23.51 6.01 20.55
N ALA A 75 22.65 5.16 21.11
CA ALA A 75 22.99 3.78 21.43
C ALA A 75 23.40 2.99 20.17
N TYR A 76 22.74 3.21 19.03
CA TYR A 76 23.15 2.59 17.77
C TYR A 76 24.58 3.01 17.37
N ILE A 77 24.90 4.31 17.41
CA ILE A 77 26.23 4.84 17.05
C ILE A 77 27.31 4.30 18.00
N GLU A 78 27.06 4.30 19.31
CA GLU A 78 28.03 3.82 20.32
C GLU A 78 28.32 2.32 20.21
N ASN A 79 27.35 1.51 19.76
CA ASN A 79 27.50 0.05 19.61
C ASN A 79 27.85 -0.41 18.18
N GLN A 80 28.10 0.51 17.24
CA GLN A 80 28.57 0.19 15.88
C GLN A 80 30.10 0.01 15.79
N GLY A 81 30.82 0.26 16.89
CA GLY A 81 32.27 0.03 17.04
C GLY A 81 32.60 -1.34 17.59
#